data_AF-A0A5M4D4A4-F1
#
_entry.id   AF-A0A5M4D4A4-F1
#
_cell.length_a   1.000
_cell.length_b   1.000
_cell.length_c   1.000
_cell.angle_alpha   90.00
_cell.angle_beta   90.00
_cell.angle_gamma   90.00
#
_symmetry.space_group_name_H-M   'P 1'
#
loop_
_entity.id
_entity.type
_entity.pdbx_description
1 polymer ?
#
loop_
_entity_poly.entity_id
_entity_poly.type
_entity_poly.pdbx_seq_one_letter_code
_entity_poly.pdbx_strand_id
1 'polypeptide(L)'
;MFADQPLECLRCGYDLRGLTRPERCPECGCPAATPQGAEALLAAGVPVTEFGRPGRTVAMILTLGGWGLMTQPIVWFLLMASGLFWLAVGLFLATIGVSVWLIATRPRRSNTIERLVFTRGGVGRAAWRSWRPVDFIEWTRHEHVQIKSVSTVWQKLIIRRPVESGRAPKIIEFGFRCRREHVALVKAVVEAMVLGTALPEGAREALAQEGAWVEHPGAVAPADGTLGSEARALPPTA
;
A
#
# COMPACT_ATOMS: atom_id res chain seq x y z
N MET A 1 16.47 15.96 3.23
CA MET A 1 17.42 15.01 3.83
C MET A 1 17.15 13.60 3.28
N PHE A 2 17.29 13.43 1.94
CA PHE A 2 16.90 12.19 1.23
C PHE A 2 17.98 11.68 0.26
N ALA A 3 19.17 12.30 0.24
CA ALA A 3 20.18 12.07 -0.79
C ALA A 3 20.99 10.76 -0.63
N ASP A 4 21.11 10.24 0.60
CA ASP A 4 21.89 9.01 0.89
C ASP A 4 20.98 7.82 1.15
N GLN A 5 20.12 7.48 0.19
CA GLN A 5 19.34 6.25 0.29
C GLN A 5 20.12 5.07 -0.28
N PRO A 6 20.22 3.94 0.44
CA PRO A 6 20.87 2.75 -0.08
C PRO A 6 20.07 2.23 -1.29
N LEU A 7 20.77 1.99 -2.39
CA LEU A 7 20.20 1.51 -3.64
C LEU A 7 19.91 0.00 -3.51
N GLU A 8 18.89 -0.39 -2.73
CA GLU A 8 18.55 -1.81 -2.51
C GLU A 8 17.42 -2.29 -3.45
N CYS A 9 17.44 -3.57 -3.85
CA CYS A 9 16.36 -4.19 -4.60
C CYS A 9 15.08 -4.29 -3.74
N LEU A 10 13.95 -3.77 -4.24
CA LEU A 10 12.67 -3.81 -3.52
C LEU A 10 12.10 -5.23 -3.30
N ARG A 11 12.58 -6.25 -4.03
CA ARG A 11 12.11 -7.63 -3.85
C ARG A 11 12.95 -8.40 -2.83
N CYS A 12 14.27 -8.39 -2.99
CA CYS A 12 15.17 -9.25 -2.19
C CYS A 12 16.10 -8.48 -1.24
N GLY A 13 16.12 -7.15 -1.30
CA GLY A 13 17.01 -6.32 -0.47
C GLY A 13 18.48 -6.30 -0.91
N TYR A 14 18.83 -6.88 -2.06
CA TYR A 14 20.21 -6.87 -2.57
C TYR A 14 20.71 -5.44 -2.85
N ASP A 15 21.94 -5.15 -2.46
CA ASP A 15 22.58 -3.85 -2.69
C ASP A 15 22.98 -3.70 -4.17
N LEU A 16 22.34 -2.76 -4.86
CA LEU A 16 22.56 -2.47 -6.27
C LEU A 16 23.69 -1.46 -6.51
N ARG A 17 24.37 -0.97 -5.46
CA ARG A 17 25.53 -0.07 -5.60
C ARG A 17 26.66 -0.75 -6.37
N GLY A 18 27.26 -0.03 -7.31
CA GLY A 18 28.39 -0.51 -8.11
C GLY A 18 28.03 -1.31 -9.36
N LEU A 19 26.73 -1.59 -9.61
CA LEU A 19 26.28 -2.13 -10.88
C LEU A 19 26.27 -1.02 -11.95
N THR A 20 26.96 -1.24 -13.06
CA THR A 20 27.07 -0.26 -14.16
C THR A 20 25.73 0.01 -14.86
N ARG A 21 24.86 -1.00 -14.94
CA ARG A 21 23.48 -0.90 -15.45
C ARG A 21 22.59 -1.96 -14.80
N PRO A 22 22.03 -1.70 -13.61
CA PRO A 22 21.05 -2.61 -13.04
C PRO A 22 19.75 -2.45 -13.85
N GLU A 23 19.62 -3.18 -14.96
CA GLU A 23 18.30 -3.41 -15.56
C GLU A 23 17.55 -4.49 -14.77
N ARG A 24 18.29 -5.43 -14.18
CA ARG A 24 17.77 -6.52 -13.35
C ARG A 24 18.64 -6.75 -12.13
N CYS A 25 18.01 -7.15 -11.03
CA CYS A 25 18.71 -7.62 -9.85
C CYS A 25 19.38 -8.98 -10.15
N PRO A 26 20.67 -9.17 -9.83
CA PRO A 26 21.38 -10.43 -10.09
C PRO A 26 20.84 -11.61 -9.25
N GLU A 27 20.32 -11.34 -8.05
CA GLU A 27 19.80 -12.37 -7.16
C GLU A 27 18.40 -12.85 -7.55
N CYS A 28 17.47 -11.92 -7.79
CA CYS A 28 16.06 -12.28 -7.98
C CYS A 28 15.54 -12.08 -9.41
N GLY A 29 16.37 -11.57 -10.33
CA GLY A 29 16.01 -11.33 -11.73
C GLY A 29 14.95 -10.24 -11.97
N CYS A 30 14.42 -9.62 -10.90
CA CYS A 30 13.43 -8.55 -11.03
C CYS A 30 14.03 -7.36 -11.75
N PRO A 31 13.24 -6.67 -12.59
CA PRO A 31 13.62 -5.37 -13.11
C PRO A 31 14.07 -4.50 -11.94
N ALA A 32 15.31 -4.03 -11.99
CA ALA A 32 15.85 -3.28 -10.89
C ALA A 32 15.04 -1.99 -10.79
N ALA A 33 14.28 -1.89 -9.70
CA ALA A 33 13.64 -0.66 -9.30
C ALA A 33 14.73 0.28 -8.76
N THR A 34 15.70 0.67 -9.57
CA THR A 34 16.70 1.63 -9.12
C THR A 34 16.02 2.97 -8.90
N PRO A 35 16.19 3.64 -7.76
CA PRO A 35 15.73 5.01 -7.53
C PRO A 35 16.16 5.99 -8.64
N GLN A 36 17.22 5.68 -9.38
CA GLN A 36 17.82 6.51 -10.44
C GLN A 36 17.19 6.30 -11.83
N GLY A 37 16.34 5.29 -12.04
CA GLY A 37 15.72 5.02 -13.35
C GLY A 37 14.34 4.35 -13.30
N ALA A 38 13.92 3.87 -12.13
CA ALA A 38 12.58 3.40 -11.90
C ALA A 38 11.70 4.60 -11.55
N GLU A 39 10.84 4.95 -12.48
CA GLU A 39 9.68 5.82 -12.27
C GLU A 39 8.91 5.29 -11.05
N ALA A 40 9.21 5.85 -9.89
CA ALA A 40 8.66 5.43 -8.63
C ALA A 40 7.56 6.43 -8.23
N LEU A 41 6.30 6.04 -8.41
CA LEU A 41 5.21 6.85 -7.86
C LEU A 41 5.16 6.58 -6.35
N LEU A 42 5.45 7.61 -5.57
CA LEU A 42 5.33 7.57 -4.11
C LEU A 42 3.91 8.00 -3.73
N ALA A 43 3.06 7.04 -3.39
CA ALA A 43 1.74 7.35 -2.86
C ALA A 43 1.75 7.22 -1.33
N ALA A 44 1.40 8.32 -0.67
CA ALA A 44 1.07 8.34 0.76
C ALA A 44 -0.38 7.87 0.92
N GLY A 45 -0.57 6.64 1.42
CA GLY A 45 -1.89 6.04 1.51
C GLY A 45 -2.22 5.46 2.87
N VAL A 46 -3.53 5.41 3.18
CA VAL A 46 -4.02 4.53 4.24
C VAL A 46 -4.38 3.22 3.56
N PRO A 47 -3.61 2.15 3.77
CA PRO A 47 -3.98 0.86 3.21
C PRO A 47 -5.35 0.52 3.78
N VAL A 48 -6.29 0.19 2.90
CA VAL A 48 -7.46 -0.55 3.33
C VAL A 48 -6.97 -1.99 3.39
N THR A 49 -6.04 -2.27 4.31
CA THR A 49 -5.74 -3.65 4.66
C THR A 49 -7.09 -4.27 4.93
N GLU A 50 -7.38 -5.36 4.21
CA GLU A 50 -8.59 -6.17 4.36
C GLU A 50 -9.11 -6.01 5.78
N PHE A 51 -10.28 -5.39 5.89
CA PHE A 51 -11.00 -5.20 7.15
C PHE A 51 -10.70 -6.41 8.04
N GLY A 52 -9.91 -6.16 9.10
CA GLY A 52 -8.98 -7.13 9.67
C GLY A 52 -9.56 -8.54 9.78
N ARG A 53 -8.74 -9.55 9.44
CA ARG A 53 -8.96 -11.00 9.64
C ARG A 53 -10.31 -11.25 10.32
N PRO A 54 -11.34 -11.80 9.64
CA PRO A 54 -12.71 -11.88 10.17
C PRO A 54 -12.76 -12.43 11.61
N GLY A 55 -11.80 -13.31 11.96
CA GLY A 55 -11.58 -13.80 13.32
C GLY A 55 -11.46 -12.73 14.41
N ARG A 56 -10.98 -11.51 14.15
CA ARG A 56 -10.89 -10.44 15.17
C ARG A 56 -12.23 -9.76 15.42
N THR A 57 -13.01 -9.51 14.36
CA THR A 57 -14.39 -9.01 14.51
C THR A 57 -15.27 -10.07 15.16
N VAL A 58 -15.14 -11.32 14.73
CA VAL A 58 -15.82 -12.46 15.34
C VAL A 58 -15.40 -12.63 16.80
N ALA A 59 -14.10 -12.60 17.12
CA ALA A 59 -13.63 -12.66 18.51
C ALA A 59 -14.21 -11.52 19.35
N MET A 60 -14.23 -10.29 18.83
CA MET A 60 -14.84 -9.15 19.52
C MET A 60 -16.34 -9.36 19.77
N ILE A 61 -17.08 -9.84 18.77
CA ILE A 61 -18.51 -10.17 18.91
C ILE A 61 -18.71 -11.30 19.93
N LEU A 62 -17.88 -12.35 19.89
CA LEU A 62 -17.94 -13.46 20.84
C LEU A 62 -17.61 -13.02 22.26
N THR A 63 -16.62 -12.13 22.44
CA THR A 63 -16.28 -11.59 23.76
C THR A 63 -17.40 -10.71 24.30
N LEU A 64 -17.94 -9.79 23.50
CA LEU A 64 -19.04 -8.92 23.92
C LEU A 64 -20.34 -9.71 24.16
N GLY A 65 -20.68 -10.63 23.27
CA GLY A 65 -21.86 -11.49 23.37
C GLY A 65 -21.76 -12.48 24.54
N GLY A 66 -20.61 -13.14 24.69
CA GLY A 66 -20.35 -14.04 25.82
C GLY A 66 -20.37 -13.31 27.16
N TRP A 67 -19.83 -12.10 27.22
CA TRP A 67 -19.88 -11.26 28.42
C TRP A 67 -21.32 -10.83 28.76
N GLY A 68 -22.11 -10.42 27.76
CA GLY A 68 -23.54 -10.11 27.95
C GLY A 68 -24.34 -11.30 28.48
N LEU A 69 -24.12 -12.48 27.91
CA LEU A 69 -24.76 -13.73 28.34
C LEU A 69 -24.36 -14.14 29.77
N MET A 70 -23.10 -13.97 30.15
CA MET A 70 -22.63 -14.28 31.52
C MET A 70 -23.11 -13.27 32.55
N THR A 71 -23.22 -11.99 32.20
CA THR A 71 -23.64 -10.94 33.14
C THR A 71 -25.14 -10.92 33.39
N GLN A 72 -25.96 -11.35 32.42
CA GLN A 72 -27.42 -11.35 32.55
C GLN A 72 -27.97 -12.17 33.75
N PRO A 73 -27.56 -13.43 33.99
CA PRO A 73 -28.06 -14.20 35.14
C PRO A 73 -27.56 -13.63 36.48
N ILE A 74 -26.35 -13.07 36.51
CA ILE A 74 -25.78 -12.42 37.70
C ILE A 74 -26.62 -11.20 38.07
N VAL A 75 -26.98 -10.37 37.08
CA VAL A 75 -27.86 -9.21 37.28
C VAL A 75 -29.24 -9.64 37.76
N TRP A 76 -29.85 -10.66 37.13
CA TRP A 76 -31.16 -11.19 37.56
C TRP A 76 -31.14 -11.73 39.00
N PHE A 77 -30.07 -12.44 39.38
CA PHE A 77 -29.88 -12.94 40.73
C PHE A 77 -29.73 -11.79 41.75
N LEU A 78 -28.93 -10.77 41.42
CA LEU A 78 -28.76 -9.58 42.26
C LEU A 78 -30.02 -8.70 42.37
N LEU A 79 -30.86 -8.68 41.34
CA LEU A 79 -32.14 -7.95 41.34
C LEU A 79 -33.19 -8.63 42.23
N MET A 80 -33.22 -9.96 42.27
CA MET A 80 -34.10 -10.74 43.15
C MET A 80 -33.67 -10.66 44.61
N ALA A 81 -32.38 -10.48 44.89
CA ALA A 81 -31.87 -10.17 46.21
C ALA A 81 -32.02 -8.65 46.48
N SER A 82 -33.18 -8.26 47.04
CA SER A 82 -33.76 -6.91 47.15
C SER A 82 -32.90 -5.75 47.71
N GLY A 83 -31.62 -5.96 48.03
CA GLY A 83 -30.68 -4.90 48.44
C GLY A 83 -29.62 -4.51 47.40
N LEU A 84 -29.46 -5.26 46.30
CA LEU A 84 -28.31 -5.12 45.41
C LEU A 84 -28.63 -4.50 44.03
N PHE A 85 -29.81 -3.93 43.87
CA PHE A 85 -30.27 -3.29 42.62
C PHE A 85 -29.25 -2.27 42.08
N TRP A 86 -28.79 -1.36 42.93
CA TRP A 86 -27.83 -0.31 42.53
C TRP A 86 -26.47 -0.87 42.13
N LEU A 87 -26.07 -2.01 42.72
CA LEU A 87 -24.82 -2.68 42.37
C LEU A 87 -24.92 -3.30 40.97
N ALA A 88 -26.07 -3.88 40.62
CA ALA A 88 -26.34 -4.40 39.28
C ALA A 88 -26.34 -3.29 38.21
N VAL A 89 -26.96 -2.13 38.49
CA VAL A 89 -26.95 -0.96 37.60
C VAL A 89 -25.52 -0.43 37.40
N GLY A 90 -24.73 -0.32 38.48
CA GLY A 90 -23.34 0.12 38.41
C GLY A 90 -22.47 -0.80 37.54
N LEU A 91 -22.63 -2.12 37.67
CA LEU A 91 -21.88 -3.10 36.88
C LEU A 91 -22.27 -3.05 35.39
N PHE A 92 -23.55 -2.84 35.09
CA PHE A 92 -24.03 -2.66 33.72
C PHE A 92 -23.46 -1.39 33.08
N LEU A 93 -23.49 -0.26 33.79
CA LEU A 93 -22.91 1.00 33.27
C LEU A 93 -21.39 0.90 33.10
N ALA A 94 -20.69 0.23 34.01
CA ALA A 94 -19.25 0.01 33.90
C ALA A 94 -18.89 -0.83 32.66
N THR A 95 -19.68 -1.87 32.35
CA THR A 95 -19.45 -2.71 31.17
C THR A 95 -19.72 -1.98 29.86
N ILE A 96 -20.77 -1.14 29.80
CA ILE A 96 -20.98 -0.22 28.69
C ILE A 96 -19.78 0.75 28.56
N GLY A 97 -19.36 1.35 29.66
CA GLY A 97 -18.23 2.29 29.70
C GLY A 97 -16.93 1.66 29.17
N VAL A 98 -16.59 0.46 29.63
CA VAL A 98 -15.42 -0.30 29.16
C VAL A 98 -15.56 -0.67 27.68
N SER A 99 -16.75 -1.05 27.22
CA SER A 99 -16.98 -1.40 25.81
C SER A 99 -16.81 -0.18 24.90
N VAL A 100 -17.42 0.96 25.28
CA VAL A 100 -17.27 2.24 24.56
C VAL A 100 -15.81 2.68 24.60
N TRP A 101 -15.15 2.57 25.75
CA TRP A 101 -13.72 2.89 25.88
C TRP A 101 -12.89 2.00 24.96
N LEU A 102 -13.06 0.67 24.95
CA LEU A 102 -12.33 -0.23 24.05
C LEU A 102 -12.62 0.01 22.56
N ILE A 103 -13.81 0.50 22.21
CA ILE A 103 -14.15 0.90 20.84
C ILE A 103 -13.51 2.25 20.49
N ALA A 104 -13.47 3.20 21.43
CA ALA A 104 -12.93 4.55 21.23
C ALA A 104 -11.40 4.59 21.30
N THR A 105 -10.81 3.86 22.24
CA THR A 105 -9.35 3.66 22.42
C THR A 105 -8.83 2.46 21.67
N ARG A 106 -9.70 1.73 20.95
CA ARG A 106 -9.30 0.79 19.89
C ARG A 106 -8.16 1.50 19.20
N PRO A 107 -6.93 0.97 19.21
CA PRO A 107 -5.82 1.66 18.60
C PRO A 107 -6.29 1.85 17.17
N ARG A 108 -6.70 3.09 16.89
CA ARG A 108 -6.81 3.60 15.56
C ARG A 108 -5.38 3.33 15.15
N ARG A 109 -5.17 2.25 14.40
CA ARG A 109 -4.33 2.36 13.22
C ARG A 109 -5.05 3.46 12.43
N SER A 110 -5.14 4.74 12.83
CA SER A 110 -4.05 5.71 12.70
C SER A 110 -3.08 5.11 11.71
N ASN A 111 -3.46 5.24 10.45
CA ASN A 111 -2.98 6.40 9.71
C ASN A 111 -1.45 6.44 9.76
N THR A 112 -0.77 5.31 9.98
CA THR A 112 0.55 5.12 9.42
C THR A 112 0.31 5.20 7.93
N ILE A 113 0.45 6.42 7.44
CA ILE A 113 0.61 6.73 6.04
C ILE A 113 1.70 5.78 5.58
N GLU A 114 1.29 4.74 4.88
CA GLU A 114 2.22 3.82 4.27
C GLU A 114 2.69 4.46 2.98
N ARG A 115 3.98 4.28 2.70
CA ARG A 115 4.51 4.65 1.40
C ARG A 115 4.30 3.46 0.49
N LEU A 116 3.56 3.69 -0.58
CA LEU A 116 3.48 2.75 -1.67
C LEU A 116 4.46 3.19 -2.72
N VAL A 117 5.34 2.28 -3.10
CA VAL A 117 6.34 2.49 -4.14
C VAL A 117 5.89 1.69 -5.34
N PHE A 118 5.27 2.36 -6.31
CA PHE A 118 4.91 1.72 -7.58
C PHE A 118 6.13 1.69 -8.48
N THR A 119 6.38 0.55 -9.11
CA THR A 119 7.46 0.36 -10.07
C THR A 119 6.92 -0.43 -11.26
N ARG A 120 7.71 -0.55 -12.34
CA ARG A 120 7.33 -1.41 -13.48
C ARG A 120 7.30 -2.91 -13.16
N GLY A 121 7.98 -3.34 -12.09
CA GLY A 121 8.02 -4.75 -11.68
C GLY A 121 6.95 -5.14 -10.67
N GLY A 122 6.41 -4.18 -9.94
CA GLY A 122 5.49 -4.43 -8.85
C GLY A 122 5.25 -3.21 -7.98
N VAL A 123 4.60 -3.41 -6.85
CA VAL A 123 4.42 -2.40 -5.82
C VAL A 123 4.93 -2.89 -4.47
N GLY A 124 5.75 -2.06 -3.85
CA GLY A 124 6.24 -2.27 -2.50
C GLY A 124 5.46 -1.45 -1.49
N ARG A 125 5.19 -2.03 -0.31
CA ARG A 125 4.71 -1.30 0.88
C ARG A 125 5.89 -0.99 1.78
N ALA A 126 6.24 0.27 1.93
CA ALA A 126 7.30 0.72 2.81
C ALA A 126 6.73 1.45 4.03
N ALA A 127 7.30 1.19 5.21
CA ALA A 127 6.96 1.96 6.40
C ALA A 127 7.43 3.40 6.22
N TRP A 128 6.71 4.39 6.77
CA TRP A 128 7.08 5.80 6.60
C TRP A 128 8.54 6.13 7.01
N ARG A 129 9.09 5.38 7.98
CA ARG A 129 10.47 5.52 8.48
C ARG A 129 11.49 4.56 7.87
N SER A 130 11.07 3.59 7.07
CA SER A 130 11.95 2.55 6.49
C SER A 130 11.69 2.40 5.01
N TRP A 131 12.75 2.48 4.20
CA TRP A 131 12.69 2.21 2.77
C TRP A 131 12.57 0.73 2.43
N ARG A 132 12.91 -0.15 3.38
CA ARG A 132 12.71 -1.58 3.18
C ARG A 132 11.22 -1.87 3.02
N PRO A 133 10.80 -2.37 1.85
CA PRO A 133 9.44 -2.79 1.66
C PRO A 133 9.18 -3.96 2.62
N VAL A 134 8.08 -3.84 3.37
CA VAL A 134 7.55 -4.91 4.23
C VAL A 134 6.98 -6.02 3.36
N ASP A 135 6.46 -5.65 2.20
CA ASP A 135 5.80 -6.56 1.26
C ASP A 135 5.99 -6.03 -0.17
N PHE A 136 6.25 -6.91 -1.12
CA PHE A 136 6.40 -6.58 -2.54
C PHE A 136 5.49 -7.48 -3.38
N ILE A 137 4.60 -6.86 -4.13
CA ILE A 137 3.61 -7.54 -4.96
C ILE A 137 4.00 -7.34 -6.41
N GLU A 138 4.37 -8.44 -7.08
CA GLU A 138 4.77 -8.45 -8.49
C GLU A 138 3.56 -8.28 -9.43
N TRP A 139 3.74 -7.50 -10.50
CA TRP A 139 2.71 -7.32 -11.53
C TRP A 139 2.65 -8.50 -12.48
N THR A 140 1.44 -8.93 -12.81
CA THR A 140 1.15 -9.92 -13.85
C THR A 140 0.81 -9.26 -15.19
N ARG A 141 0.81 -7.93 -15.28
CA ARG A 141 0.52 -7.09 -16.47
C ARG A 141 -0.89 -7.19 -17.01
N HIS A 142 -1.78 -7.84 -16.29
CA HIS A 142 -3.18 -7.93 -16.65
C HIS A 142 -4.08 -7.31 -15.58
N GLU A 143 -3.50 -6.72 -14.54
CA GLU A 143 -4.25 -6.09 -13.48
C GLU A 143 -5.09 -4.90 -13.95
N HIS A 144 -6.31 -4.83 -13.46
CA HIS A 144 -7.21 -3.71 -13.72
C HIS A 144 -7.08 -2.66 -12.60
N VAL A 145 -6.79 -1.42 -13.00
CA VAL A 145 -6.65 -0.27 -12.10
C VAL A 145 -7.98 0.47 -12.02
N GLN A 146 -8.51 0.66 -10.81
CA GLN A 146 -9.75 1.39 -10.57
C GLN A 146 -9.54 2.44 -9.47
N ILE A 147 -9.84 3.70 -9.76
CA ILE A 147 -9.89 4.76 -8.75
C ILE A 147 -11.36 5.11 -8.48
N LYS A 148 -11.75 5.06 -7.20
CA LYS A 148 -13.08 5.47 -6.73
C LYS A 148 -12.98 6.75 -5.90
N SER A 149 -13.85 7.71 -6.21
CA SER A 149 -13.97 8.93 -5.42
C SER A 149 -14.67 8.65 -4.10
N VAL A 150 -14.02 8.97 -2.99
CA VAL A 150 -14.62 8.92 -1.64
C VAL A 150 -15.07 10.31 -1.22
N SER A 151 -14.28 11.34 -1.54
CA SER A 151 -14.61 12.75 -1.36
C SER A 151 -13.91 13.60 -2.44
N THR A 152 -13.98 14.93 -2.33
CA THR A 152 -13.27 15.86 -3.23
C THR A 152 -11.76 15.73 -3.16
N VAL A 153 -11.22 15.33 -2.01
CA VAL A 153 -9.77 15.23 -1.74
C VAL A 153 -9.32 13.78 -1.58
N TRP A 154 -10.17 12.89 -1.09
CA TRP A 154 -9.83 11.48 -0.87
C TRP A 154 -10.32 10.59 -1.99
N GLN A 155 -9.37 9.85 -2.56
CA GLN A 155 -9.57 8.88 -3.61
C GLN A 155 -9.18 7.51 -3.09
N LYS A 156 -9.72 6.46 -3.72
CA LYS A 156 -9.48 5.08 -3.35
C LYS A 156 -8.97 4.31 -4.56
N LEU A 157 -7.71 3.91 -4.54
CA LEU A 157 -7.10 3.08 -5.58
C LEU A 157 -7.35 1.60 -5.27
N ILE A 158 -7.83 0.87 -6.27
CA ILE A 158 -8.13 -0.57 -6.22
C ILE A 158 -7.46 -1.20 -7.42
N ILE A 159 -6.57 -2.16 -7.17
CA ILE A 159 -5.92 -2.97 -8.21
C ILE A 159 -6.43 -4.40 -8.08
N ARG A 160 -6.92 -4.97 -9.18
CA ARG A 160 -7.49 -6.33 -9.19
C ARG A 160 -6.81 -7.22 -10.21
N ARG A 161 -6.66 -8.50 -9.89
CA ARG A 161 -6.23 -9.50 -10.86
C ARG A 161 -7.42 -9.84 -11.77
N PRO A 162 -7.26 -9.92 -13.10
CA PRO A 162 -8.33 -10.38 -13.96
C PRO A 162 -8.63 -11.84 -13.62
N VAL A 163 -9.90 -12.20 -13.68
CA VAL A 163 -10.36 -13.58 -13.53
C VAL A 163 -11.29 -13.85 -14.69
N GLU A 164 -11.10 -15.00 -15.34
CA GLU A 164 -11.88 -15.39 -16.52
C GLU A 164 -13.38 -15.53 -16.20
N SER A 165 -13.75 -15.87 -14.97
CA SER A 165 -15.13 -15.85 -14.50
C SER A 165 -15.25 -15.45 -13.03
N GLY A 166 -16.16 -14.51 -12.74
CA GLY A 166 -16.51 -14.10 -11.37
C GLY A 166 -15.86 -12.80 -10.87
N ARG A 167 -15.91 -12.60 -9.55
CA ARG A 167 -15.44 -11.35 -8.91
C ARG A 167 -13.92 -11.39 -8.74
N ALA A 168 -13.22 -10.68 -9.61
CA ALA A 168 -11.78 -10.46 -9.54
C ALA A 168 -11.29 -10.14 -8.11
N PRO A 169 -10.35 -10.93 -7.54
CA PRO A 169 -9.80 -10.68 -6.22
C PRO A 169 -9.04 -9.36 -6.24
N LYS A 170 -9.17 -8.61 -5.15
CA LYS A 170 -8.43 -7.37 -4.97
C LYS A 170 -7.02 -7.75 -4.56
N ILE A 171 -6.05 -7.27 -5.32
CA ILE A 171 -4.64 -7.42 -4.95
C ILE A 171 -4.31 -6.35 -3.90
N ILE A 172 -4.66 -5.10 -4.20
CA ILE A 172 -4.36 -3.94 -3.36
C ILE A 172 -5.55 -2.98 -3.32
N GLU A 173 -5.77 -2.41 -2.15
CA GLU A 173 -6.75 -1.35 -1.91
C GLU A 173 -6.18 -0.33 -0.93
N PHE A 174 -6.10 0.94 -1.33
CA PHE A 174 -5.68 2.01 -0.43
C PHE A 174 -6.36 3.33 -0.76
N GLY A 175 -6.57 4.13 0.28
CA GLY A 175 -7.00 5.52 0.14
C GLY A 175 -5.78 6.43 -0.01
N PHE A 176 -5.84 7.40 -0.92
CA PHE A 176 -4.80 8.42 -1.10
C PHE A 176 -5.45 9.80 -1.30
N ARG A 177 -4.68 10.85 -1.04
CA ARG A 177 -5.13 12.23 -1.27
C ARG A 177 -4.82 12.63 -2.70
N CYS A 178 -5.84 13.01 -3.45
CA CYS A 178 -5.74 13.52 -4.81
C CYS A 178 -7.00 14.32 -5.14
N ARG A 179 -6.81 15.52 -5.70
CA ARG A 179 -7.92 16.34 -6.17
C ARG A 179 -8.60 15.66 -7.34
N ARG A 180 -9.90 15.89 -7.49
CA ARG A 180 -10.70 15.24 -8.51
C ARG A 180 -10.20 15.52 -9.93
N GLU A 181 -9.65 16.71 -10.19
CA GLU A 181 -9.05 17.04 -11.49
C GLU A 181 -7.85 16.16 -11.88
N HIS A 182 -7.07 15.67 -10.91
CA HIS A 182 -5.85 14.89 -11.17
C HIS A 182 -6.08 13.37 -11.13
N VAL A 183 -7.31 12.92 -10.83
CA VAL A 183 -7.62 11.48 -10.76
C VAL A 183 -7.35 10.78 -12.08
N ALA A 184 -7.68 11.40 -13.22
CA ALA A 184 -7.45 10.82 -14.53
C ALA A 184 -5.96 10.64 -14.82
N LEU A 185 -5.15 11.66 -14.48
CA LEU A 185 -3.69 11.61 -14.64
C LEU A 185 -3.05 10.54 -13.76
N VAL A 186 -3.40 10.52 -12.46
CA VAL A 186 -2.88 9.49 -11.53
C VAL A 186 -3.29 8.10 -11.98
N LYS A 187 -4.52 7.93 -12.47
CA LYS A 187 -4.98 6.66 -13.04
C LYS A 187 -4.11 6.22 -14.22
N ALA A 188 -3.89 7.11 -15.19
CA ALA A 188 -3.09 6.80 -16.38
C ALA A 188 -1.64 6.46 -16.03
N VAL A 189 -1.04 7.17 -15.06
CA VAL A 189 0.32 6.89 -14.58
C VAL A 189 0.41 5.52 -13.92
N VAL A 190 -0.54 5.19 -13.03
CA VAL A 190 -0.58 3.87 -12.38
C VAL A 190 -0.84 2.76 -13.40
N GLU A 191 -1.74 2.96 -14.36
CA GLU A 191 -1.99 2.02 -15.45
C GLU A 191 -0.75 1.78 -16.28
N ALA A 192 -0.02 2.84 -16.66
CA ALA A 192 1.22 2.70 -17.40
C ALA A 192 2.29 1.91 -16.63
N MET A 193 2.42 2.14 -15.32
CA MET A 193 3.35 1.38 -14.47
C MET A 193 2.96 -0.10 -14.35
N VAL A 194 1.67 -0.40 -14.19
CA VAL A 194 1.14 -1.78 -14.07
C VAL A 194 1.28 -2.54 -15.39
N LEU A 195 0.99 -1.88 -16.53
CA LEU A 195 1.09 -2.46 -17.86
C LEU A 195 2.53 -2.49 -18.40
N GLY A 196 3.44 -1.73 -17.79
CA GLY A 196 4.81 -1.56 -18.25
C GLY A 196 4.92 -0.73 -19.54
N THR A 197 3.96 0.17 -19.80
CA THR A 197 3.99 1.07 -20.95
C THR A 197 4.71 2.38 -20.63
N ALA A 198 5.00 3.19 -21.65
CA ALA A 198 5.50 4.54 -21.44
C ALA A 198 4.49 5.39 -20.66
N LEU A 199 4.99 6.32 -19.84
CA LEU A 199 4.15 7.30 -19.17
C LEU A 199 3.53 8.27 -20.19
N PRO A 200 2.32 8.82 -19.91
CA PRO A 200 1.75 9.87 -20.74
C PRO A 200 2.71 11.07 -20.83
N GLU A 201 2.80 11.69 -22.01
CA GLU A 201 3.56 12.94 -22.19
C GLU A 201 3.03 14.02 -21.24
N GLY A 202 3.94 14.81 -20.65
CA GLY A 202 3.60 15.85 -19.67
C GLY A 202 3.18 15.34 -18.29
N ALA A 203 2.99 14.02 -18.08
CA ALA A 203 2.61 13.49 -16.77
C ALA A 203 3.67 13.74 -15.70
N ARG A 204 4.95 13.67 -16.08
CA ARG A 204 6.07 13.96 -15.19
C ARG A 204 6.05 15.42 -14.72
N GLU A 205 5.89 16.34 -15.66
CA GLU A 205 5.85 17.79 -15.37
C GLU A 205 4.66 18.15 -14.49
N ALA A 206 3.48 17.62 -14.81
CA ALA A 206 2.27 17.85 -14.01
C ALA A 206 2.41 17.31 -12.58
N LEU A 207 2.96 16.10 -12.40
CA LEU A 207 3.19 15.54 -11.06
C LEU A 207 4.32 16.24 -10.29
N ALA A 208 5.34 16.74 -10.99
CA ALA A 208 6.43 17.50 -10.39
C ALA A 208 5.96 18.86 -9.86
N GLN A 209 5.08 19.55 -10.59
CA GLN A 209 4.47 20.82 -10.14
C GLN A 209 3.67 20.66 -8.83
N GLU A 210 3.07 19.49 -8.59
CA GLU A 210 2.34 19.19 -7.36
C GLU A 210 3.24 18.73 -6.20
N GLY A 211 4.55 18.54 -6.43
CA GLY A 211 5.45 17.88 -5.47
C GLY A 211 5.10 16.40 -5.22
N ALA A 212 4.26 15.81 -6.08
CA ALA A 212 3.90 14.39 -6.07
C ALA A 212 4.96 13.52 -6.77
N TRP A 213 5.78 14.15 -7.61
CA TRP A 213 6.96 13.54 -8.23
C TRP A 213 8.23 14.05 -7.58
N VAL A 214 9.09 13.14 -7.14
CA VAL A 214 10.42 13.47 -6.65
C VAL A 214 11.41 12.88 -7.64
N GLU A 215 12.03 13.74 -8.45
CA GLU A 215 13.19 13.32 -9.23
C GLU A 215 14.33 13.03 -8.25
N HIS A 216 14.83 11.80 -8.27
CA HIS A 216 16.03 11.49 -7.51
C HIS A 216 17.22 12.21 -8.17
N PRO A 217 17.95 13.06 -7.43
CA PRO A 217 19.04 13.89 -7.99
C PRO A 217 20.27 13.10 -8.48
N GLY A 218 20.18 11.78 -8.59
CA GLY A 218 21.21 10.90 -9.15
C GLY A 218 20.86 10.31 -10.52
N ALA A 219 19.71 10.65 -11.11
CA ALA A 219 19.39 10.31 -12.49
C ALA A 219 20.21 11.21 -13.43
N VAL A 220 21.51 10.91 -13.55
CA VAL A 220 22.32 11.46 -14.64
C VAL A 220 21.65 10.99 -15.92
N ALA A 221 21.02 11.91 -16.65
CA ALA A 221 20.55 11.65 -18.00
C ALA A 221 21.70 10.97 -18.75
N PRO A 222 21.47 9.84 -19.45
CA PRO A 222 22.53 9.22 -20.24
C PRO A 222 23.10 10.32 -21.11
N ALA A 223 24.37 10.66 -20.88
CA ALA A 223 25.02 11.73 -21.61
C ALA A 223 24.83 11.41 -23.10
N ASP A 224 24.11 12.28 -23.81
CA ASP A 224 23.95 12.21 -25.25
C ASP A 224 25.35 12.03 -25.85
N GLY A 225 25.57 10.86 -26.44
CA GLY A 225 26.92 10.41 -26.76
C GLY A 225 26.90 9.08 -27.47
N THR A 226 26.27 9.05 -28.64
CA THR A 226 26.57 8.10 -29.72
C THR A 226 26.56 6.62 -29.32
N LEU A 227 25.39 5.99 -29.38
CA LEU A 227 25.32 4.56 -29.68
C LEU A 227 25.80 4.36 -31.13
N GLY A 228 27.12 4.29 -31.28
CA GLY A 228 27.76 3.78 -32.47
C GLY A 228 27.26 2.36 -32.72
N SER A 229 26.73 2.15 -33.92
CA SER A 229 26.45 0.86 -34.51
C SER A 229 27.75 0.07 -34.73
N GLU A 230 28.31 -0.54 -33.69
CA GLU A 230 29.26 -1.64 -33.86
C GLU A 230 28.53 -2.97 -33.64
N ALA A 231 27.93 -3.45 -34.71
CA ALA A 231 27.61 -4.86 -34.87
C ALA A 231 28.93 -5.66 -34.88
N ARG A 232 29.35 -6.16 -33.72
CA ARG A 232 30.35 -7.23 -33.66
C ARG A 232 29.71 -8.51 -34.19
N ALA A 233 30.07 -8.86 -35.42
CA ALA A 233 29.87 -10.19 -35.94
C ALA A 233 30.56 -11.21 -35.02
N LEU A 234 29.79 -12.17 -34.52
CA LEU A 234 30.31 -13.39 -33.92
C LEU A 234 31.02 -14.21 -35.01
N PRO A 235 32.23 -14.73 -34.78
CA PRO A 235 32.86 -15.66 -35.71
C PRO A 235 32.06 -16.97 -35.76
N PRO A 236 31.97 -17.63 -36.93
CA PRO A 236 31.34 -18.94 -37.04
C PRO A 236 32.17 -19.96 -36.25
N THR A 237 31.52 -20.65 -35.32
CA THR A 237 32.04 -21.87 -34.71
C THR A 237 32.14 -22.95 -35.78
N ALA A 238 33.36 -23.45 -35.99
CA ALA A 238 33.65 -24.67 -36.72
C ALA A 238 33.32 -25.92 -35.89
#